data_AF-A0A9X8HC93-F1
#
_entry.id   AF-A0A9X8HC93-F1
#
_cell.length_a   1.000
_cell.length_b   1.000
_cell.length_c   1.000
_cell.angle_alpha   90.00
_cell.angle_beta   90.00
_cell.angle_gamma   90.00
#
_symmetry.space_group_name_H-M   'P 1'
#
loop_
_entity.id
_entity.type
_entity.pdbx_description
1 polymer ?
#
loop_
_entity_poly.entity_id
_entity_poly.type
_entity_poly.pdbx_seq_one_letter_code
_entity_poly.pdbx_strand_id
1 'polypeptide(L)'
;MLDRPLSFLKNSSYFGDNEVWFSTMAALAATAQADVRNVAVEVFQYGTVESTSSNVTFLRHALFDESLPGFHLISWCLVVEWCLAQREVISLQGDRGTINLLSTNSPDVDSLVNPLEVPVNVASYIRYACLYVTSAIICVAFLSTLYLLVNRGYVEGLNMLELNRVAGVVWVGRTLLFVRGLAAISLLSTQVLTLTPVGYQWGFSDPRVMVDETAIDQSMRFFKTFLAAGEVSWLGFVLSDMLIVVTHQYTTAYMFKCHFMVWAVYYIDPASAVINGMLSIQVKNTFYIFDVKVWRLFVIDEPNLKRKRLHDEGAVHLLQAIPLTD
;
A
#
# COMPACT_ATOMS: atom_id res chain seq x y z
N MET A 1 -12.70 -6.57 60.08
CA MET A 1 -12.24 -7.85 59.49
C MET A 1 -10.81 -7.81 58.93
N LEU A 2 -10.16 -6.64 58.82
CA LEU A 2 -8.79 -6.51 58.30
C LEU A 2 -7.67 -6.85 59.31
N ASP A 3 -7.95 -6.95 60.62
CA ASP A 3 -6.91 -7.13 61.65
C ASP A 3 -6.20 -8.49 61.60
N ARG A 4 -6.89 -9.54 61.18
CA ARG A 4 -6.31 -10.89 61.03
C ARG A 4 -5.27 -10.99 59.90
N PRO A 5 -5.54 -10.49 58.68
CA PRO A 5 -4.51 -10.45 57.63
C PRO A 5 -3.34 -9.55 58.01
N LEU A 6 -3.60 -8.41 58.66
CA LEU A 6 -2.55 -7.46 59.03
C LEU A 6 -1.62 -8.00 60.12
N SER A 7 -2.17 -8.73 61.09
CA SER A 7 -1.37 -9.44 62.12
C SER A 7 -0.57 -10.60 61.56
N PHE A 8 -1.11 -11.34 60.58
CA PHE A 8 -0.35 -12.37 59.86
C PHE A 8 0.85 -11.77 59.11
N LEU A 9 0.62 -10.68 58.36
CA LEU A 9 1.67 -10.01 57.59
C LEU A 9 2.78 -9.44 58.50
N LYS A 10 2.40 -8.80 59.61
CA LYS A 10 3.35 -8.30 60.63
C LYS A 10 4.19 -9.39 61.31
N ASN A 11 3.67 -10.62 61.36
CA ASN A 11 4.35 -11.77 61.97
C ASN A 11 5.10 -12.65 60.95
N SER A 12 5.08 -12.28 59.67
CA SER A 12 5.81 -13.03 58.65
C SER A 12 7.29 -12.64 58.66
N SER A 13 8.20 -13.63 58.60
CA SER A 13 9.65 -13.41 58.56
C SER A 13 10.18 -13.04 57.17
N TYR A 14 9.29 -12.84 56.19
CA TYR A 14 9.64 -12.61 54.78
C TYR A 14 10.07 -11.18 54.49
N PHE A 15 9.56 -10.22 55.25
CA PHE A 15 9.98 -8.83 55.18
C PHE A 15 10.88 -8.59 56.40
N GLY A 16 12.08 -8.02 56.22
CA GLY A 16 13.13 -7.96 57.26
C GLY A 16 12.71 -7.25 58.55
N ASP A 17 13.05 -5.96 58.71
CA ASP A 17 12.50 -5.15 59.79
C ASP A 17 11.04 -4.79 59.46
N ASN A 18 10.11 -5.68 59.82
CA ASN A 18 8.68 -5.57 59.52
C ASN A 18 8.12 -4.17 59.82
N GLU A 19 8.36 -3.61 61.02
CA GLU A 19 7.81 -2.31 61.39
C GLU A 19 8.32 -1.16 60.51
N VAL A 20 9.62 -1.18 60.15
CA VAL A 20 10.22 -0.17 59.27
C VAL A 20 9.66 -0.32 57.87
N TRP A 21 9.50 -1.54 57.38
CA TRP A 21 8.92 -1.81 56.07
C TRP A 21 7.46 -1.34 55.98
N PHE A 22 6.60 -1.70 56.95
CA PHE A 22 5.19 -1.29 56.97
C PHE A 22 5.02 0.22 57.08
N SER A 23 5.80 0.88 57.94
CA SER A 23 5.74 2.34 58.07
C SER A 23 6.20 3.05 56.79
N THR A 24 7.24 2.54 56.14
CA THR A 24 7.68 3.06 54.83
C THR A 24 6.63 2.88 53.75
N MET A 25 6.05 1.68 53.62
CA MET A 25 5.01 1.39 52.62
C MET A 25 3.73 2.20 52.89
N ALA A 26 3.34 2.38 54.17
CA ALA A 26 2.20 3.20 54.53
C ALA A 26 2.40 4.67 54.16
N ALA A 27 3.62 5.21 54.35
CA ALA A 27 3.95 6.57 53.93
C ALA A 27 3.86 6.73 52.39
N LEU A 28 4.45 5.79 51.63
CA LEU A 28 4.37 5.79 50.16
C LEU A 28 2.94 5.65 49.66
N ALA A 29 2.14 4.78 50.29
CA ALA A 29 0.74 4.58 49.97
C ALA A 29 -0.08 5.86 50.21
N ALA A 30 0.17 6.58 51.30
CA ALA A 30 -0.49 7.85 51.59
C ALA A 30 -0.15 8.93 50.54
N THR A 31 1.11 8.99 50.10
CA THR A 31 1.52 9.89 49.01
C THR A 31 0.82 9.54 47.70
N ALA A 32 0.85 8.27 47.30
CA ALA A 32 0.20 7.81 46.07
C ALA A 32 -1.32 8.04 46.07
N GLN A 33 -1.99 7.85 47.22
CA GLN A 33 -3.41 8.17 47.37
C GLN A 33 -3.67 9.66 47.19
N ALA A 34 -2.83 10.53 47.75
CA ALA A 34 -2.95 11.97 47.57
C ALA A 34 -2.76 12.37 46.10
N ASP A 35 -1.80 11.76 45.40
CA ASP A 35 -1.55 12.03 43.98
C ASP A 35 -2.74 11.62 43.10
N VAL A 36 -3.31 10.43 43.32
CA VAL A 36 -4.50 9.97 42.57
C VAL A 36 -5.71 10.85 42.85
N ARG A 37 -5.88 11.32 44.10
CA ARG A 37 -6.93 12.29 44.46
C ARG A 37 -6.73 13.64 43.80
N ASN A 38 -5.49 14.13 43.68
CA ASN A 38 -5.18 15.38 42.99
C ASN A 38 -5.56 15.33 41.51
N VAL A 39 -5.40 14.17 40.87
CA VAL A 39 -5.85 13.92 39.50
C VAL A 39 -7.38 13.76 39.41
N ALA A 40 -8.08 13.53 40.53
CA ALA A 40 -9.52 13.30 40.58
C ALA A 40 -9.99 12.19 39.62
N VAL A 41 -9.30 11.04 39.65
CA VAL A 41 -9.67 9.88 38.83
C VAL A 41 -11.01 9.30 39.32
N GLU A 42 -11.91 9.02 38.39
CA GLU A 42 -13.26 8.56 38.67
C GLU A 42 -13.59 7.25 37.96
N VAL A 43 -14.41 6.45 38.63
CA VAL A 43 -15.12 5.31 38.04
C VAL A 43 -16.54 5.76 37.70
N PHE A 44 -17.02 5.27 36.57
CA PHE A 44 -18.30 5.63 36.01
C PHE A 44 -19.20 4.40 35.81
N GLN A 45 -20.49 4.55 36.13
CA GLN A 45 -21.51 3.55 35.84
C GLN A 45 -22.84 4.20 35.44
N TYR A 46 -23.56 3.60 34.49
CA TYR A 46 -24.95 3.95 34.22
C TYR A 46 -25.87 3.35 35.28
N GLY A 47 -26.71 4.18 35.90
CA GLY A 47 -27.65 3.70 36.91
C GLY A 47 -28.81 4.65 37.18
N THR A 48 -29.83 4.14 37.85
CA THR A 48 -30.99 4.88 38.31
C THR A 48 -30.84 5.16 39.80
N VAL A 49 -30.97 6.43 40.22
CA VAL A 49 -30.79 6.83 41.64
C VAL A 49 -31.88 6.24 42.55
N GLU A 50 -33.08 6.02 42.01
CA GLU A 50 -34.21 5.39 42.71
C GLU A 50 -34.75 4.22 41.90
N SER A 51 -35.13 3.13 42.58
CA SER A 51 -35.66 1.90 41.99
C SER A 51 -36.94 2.10 41.17
N THR A 52 -37.65 3.21 41.38
CA THR A 52 -38.91 3.58 40.71
C THR A 52 -38.74 4.55 39.54
N SER A 53 -37.54 5.09 39.34
CA SER A 53 -37.27 6.05 38.26
C SER A 53 -36.74 5.34 37.02
N SER A 54 -37.31 5.64 35.85
CA SER A 54 -36.81 5.16 34.55
C SER A 54 -35.69 6.05 33.99
N ASN A 55 -35.28 7.10 34.71
CA ASN A 55 -34.28 8.04 34.21
C ASN A 55 -32.86 7.54 34.50
N VAL A 56 -32.14 7.14 33.45
CA VAL A 56 -30.75 6.66 33.56
C VAL A 56 -29.83 7.86 33.74
N THR A 57 -29.09 7.87 34.84
CA THR A 57 -28.14 8.92 35.19
C THR A 57 -26.71 8.40 35.20
N PHE A 58 -25.76 9.32 35.10
CA PHE A 58 -24.34 9.02 35.20
C PHE A 58 -23.94 8.98 36.67
N LEU A 59 -23.69 7.78 37.21
CA LEU A 59 -23.14 7.61 38.55
C LEU A 59 -21.62 7.70 38.47
N ARG A 60 -21.04 8.60 39.25
CA ARG A 60 -19.60 8.89 39.28
C ARG A 60 -19.10 8.70 40.70
N HIS A 61 -17.95 8.06 40.85
CA HIS A 61 -17.30 7.88 42.13
C HIS A 61 -15.80 8.10 41.99
N ALA A 62 -15.25 9.04 42.77
CA ALA A 62 -13.82 9.33 42.77
C ALA A 62 -13.03 8.23 43.50
N LEU A 63 -11.88 7.87 42.97
CA LEU A 63 -10.98 6.93 43.62
C LEU A 63 -10.46 7.53 44.94
N PHE A 64 -10.39 6.70 45.97
CA PHE A 64 -9.98 7.07 47.32
C PHE A 64 -10.80 8.19 47.99
N ASP A 65 -12.09 8.34 47.67
CA ASP A 65 -12.97 9.27 48.39
C ASP A 65 -12.97 9.02 49.92
N GLU A 66 -12.82 10.09 50.71
CA GLU A 66 -12.83 10.03 52.18
C GLU A 66 -14.21 9.68 52.73
N SER A 67 -15.27 9.98 51.97
CA SER A 67 -16.65 9.68 52.37
C SER A 67 -16.95 8.18 52.43
N LEU A 68 -16.23 7.37 51.64
CA LEU A 68 -16.45 5.92 51.53
C LEU A 68 -15.14 5.12 51.63
N PRO A 69 -14.56 4.99 52.84
CA PRO A 69 -13.32 4.23 53.04
C PRO A 69 -13.41 2.75 52.61
N GLY A 70 -14.62 2.18 52.62
CA GLY A 70 -14.86 0.80 52.17
C GLY A 70 -14.51 0.55 50.69
N PHE A 71 -14.51 1.60 49.86
CA PHE A 71 -14.16 1.49 48.44
C PHE A 71 -12.65 1.58 48.18
N HIS A 72 -11.83 1.92 49.20
CA HIS A 72 -10.39 2.10 49.02
C HIS A 72 -9.66 0.84 48.58
N LEU A 73 -10.13 -0.34 49.00
CA LEU A 73 -9.57 -1.61 48.55
C LEU A 73 -9.73 -1.79 47.03
N ILE A 74 -10.93 -1.50 46.51
CA ILE A 74 -11.22 -1.56 45.07
C ILE A 74 -10.42 -0.49 44.33
N SER A 75 -10.34 0.72 44.90
CA SER A 75 -9.52 1.81 44.35
C SER A 75 -8.06 1.39 44.18
N TRP A 76 -7.47 0.69 45.16
CA TRP A 76 -6.12 0.16 45.04
C TRP A 76 -5.97 -0.87 43.92
N CYS A 77 -6.91 -1.79 43.76
CA CYS A 77 -6.89 -2.75 42.64
C CYS A 77 -6.89 -2.02 41.28
N LEU A 78 -7.77 -1.02 41.13
CA LEU A 78 -7.90 -0.24 39.91
C LEU A 78 -6.65 0.60 39.60
N VAL A 79 -6.01 1.18 40.63
CA VAL A 79 -4.76 1.94 40.47
C VAL A 79 -3.60 1.03 40.11
N VAL A 80 -3.53 -0.18 40.68
CA VAL A 80 -2.51 -1.16 40.27
C VAL A 80 -2.68 -1.56 38.80
N GLU A 81 -3.91 -1.81 38.35
CA GLU A 81 -4.20 -2.08 36.94
C GLU A 81 -3.81 -0.89 36.03
N TRP A 82 -3.98 0.34 36.51
CA TRP A 82 -3.52 1.54 35.81
C TRP A 82 -1.99 1.63 35.75
N CYS A 83 -1.29 1.37 36.86
CA CYS A 83 0.18 1.34 36.89
C CYS A 83 0.77 0.25 35.97
N LEU A 84 0.06 -0.87 35.80
CA LEU A 84 0.44 -1.97 34.90
C LEU A 84 0.02 -1.74 33.44
N ALA A 85 -0.51 -0.57 33.09
CA ALA A 85 -1.04 -0.24 31.76
C ALA A 85 -2.16 -1.17 31.24
N GLN A 86 -2.79 -1.95 32.13
CA GLN A 86 -3.98 -2.74 31.82
C GLN A 86 -5.24 -1.86 31.77
N ARG A 87 -5.17 -0.67 32.36
CA ARG A 87 -6.14 0.40 32.22
C ARG A 87 -5.43 1.71 31.96
N GLU A 88 -6.16 2.64 31.37
CA GLU A 88 -5.71 3.98 31.10
C GLU A 88 -6.65 4.97 31.78
N VAL A 89 -6.11 6.10 32.22
CA VAL A 89 -6.92 7.23 32.70
C VAL A 89 -6.97 8.26 31.60
N ILE A 90 -8.17 8.60 31.16
CA ILE A 90 -8.41 9.59 30.12
C ILE A 90 -9.14 10.80 30.70
N SER A 91 -8.77 12.00 30.25
CA SER A 91 -9.47 13.24 30.60
C SER A 91 -10.37 13.65 29.45
N LEU A 92 -11.68 13.58 29.68
CA LEU A 92 -12.72 13.98 28.73
C LEU A 92 -13.16 15.40 29.06
N GLN A 93 -12.82 16.35 28.19
CA GLN A 93 -13.21 17.76 28.32
C GLN A 93 -14.44 18.04 27.45
N GLY A 94 -15.50 18.57 28.04
CA GLY A 94 -16.68 19.02 27.32
C GLY A 94 -17.16 20.38 27.81
N ASP A 95 -18.19 20.91 27.15
CA ASP A 95 -18.70 22.28 27.37
C ASP A 95 -19.14 22.55 28.82
N ARG A 96 -19.57 21.50 29.53
CA ARG A 96 -20.07 21.57 30.92
C ARG A 96 -19.11 21.03 31.98
N GLY A 97 -17.89 20.66 31.59
CA GLY A 97 -16.86 20.22 32.55
C GLY A 97 -15.90 19.17 32.02
N THR A 98 -14.98 18.78 32.88
CA THR A 98 -13.96 17.77 32.63
C THR A 98 -14.20 16.54 33.49
N ILE A 99 -14.01 15.36 32.92
CA ILE A 99 -14.18 14.07 33.60
C ILE A 99 -12.91 13.25 33.40
N ASN A 100 -12.28 12.83 34.48
CA ASN A 100 -11.08 11.99 34.43
C ASN A 100 -11.48 10.54 34.68
N LEU A 101 -11.67 9.78 33.61
CA LEU A 101 -12.30 8.47 33.63
C LEU A 101 -11.26 7.36 33.51
N LEU A 102 -11.39 6.34 34.36
CA LEU A 102 -10.63 5.11 34.23
C LEU A 102 -11.27 4.21 33.15
N SER A 103 -10.46 3.77 32.18
CA SER A 103 -10.91 2.91 31.08
C SER A 103 -11.30 1.50 31.57
N THR A 104 -11.96 0.75 30.69
CA THR A 104 -12.16 -0.69 30.90
C THR A 104 -10.81 -1.41 30.91
N ASN A 105 -10.73 -2.55 31.59
CA ASN A 105 -9.55 -3.40 31.53
C ASN A 105 -9.31 -3.81 30.07
N SER A 106 -8.15 -3.48 29.55
CA SER A 106 -7.62 -3.86 28.25
C SER A 106 -6.35 -4.69 28.51
N PRO A 107 -6.49 -5.99 28.83
CA PRO A 107 -5.33 -6.83 29.06
C PRO A 107 -4.51 -6.95 27.77
N ASP A 108 -3.20 -7.16 27.91
CA ASP A 108 -2.35 -7.47 26.77
C ASP A 108 -2.89 -8.73 26.06
N VAL A 109 -3.40 -8.54 24.85
CA VAL A 109 -3.92 -9.64 24.05
C VAL A 109 -2.74 -10.26 23.30
N ASP A 110 -2.21 -11.35 23.84
CA ASP A 110 -1.22 -12.22 23.17
C ASP A 110 -1.80 -13.01 21.98
N SER A 111 -3.00 -12.66 21.49
CA SER A 111 -3.60 -13.35 20.37
C SER A 111 -2.82 -13.02 19.10
N LEU A 112 -2.10 -14.01 18.57
CA LEU A 112 -1.61 -14.01 17.20
C LEU A 112 -2.77 -13.62 16.27
N VAL A 113 -2.56 -12.57 15.48
CA VAL A 113 -3.53 -12.07 14.51
C VAL A 113 -4.09 -13.24 13.71
N ASN A 114 -5.41 -13.41 13.70
CA ASN A 114 -6.06 -14.50 12.98
C ASN A 114 -5.70 -14.40 11.49
N PRO A 115 -4.96 -15.37 10.93
CA PRO A 115 -4.51 -15.29 9.54
C PRO A 115 -5.67 -15.35 8.54
N LEU A 116 -6.88 -15.76 8.96
CA LEU A 116 -8.10 -15.70 8.16
C LEU A 116 -8.75 -14.32 8.13
N GLU A 117 -8.46 -13.44 9.10
CA GLU A 117 -8.97 -12.06 9.15
C GLU A 117 -8.10 -11.08 8.36
N VAL A 118 -6.86 -11.44 8.05
CA VAL A 118 -5.99 -10.67 7.16
C VAL A 118 -6.21 -11.13 5.72
N PRO A 119 -6.79 -10.32 4.82
CA PRO A 119 -7.03 -10.70 3.43
C PRO A 119 -5.74 -10.69 2.60
N VAL A 120 -4.82 -11.62 2.86
CA VAL A 120 -3.56 -11.79 2.10
C VAL A 120 -3.78 -12.44 0.72
N ASN A 121 -4.93 -13.09 0.53
CA ASN A 121 -5.28 -13.79 -0.71
C ASN A 121 -5.39 -12.82 -1.90
N VAL A 122 -6.19 -11.75 -1.79
CA VAL A 122 -6.39 -10.75 -2.85
C VAL A 122 -5.07 -10.04 -3.17
N ALA A 123 -4.33 -9.64 -2.14
CA ALA A 123 -3.02 -9.02 -2.31
C ALA A 123 -2.04 -9.93 -3.06
N SER A 124 -2.07 -11.24 -2.78
CA SER A 124 -1.24 -12.23 -3.49
C SER A 124 -1.61 -12.35 -4.96
N TYR A 125 -2.91 -12.41 -5.30
CA TYR A 125 -3.35 -12.44 -6.69
C TYR A 125 -2.96 -11.18 -7.47
N ILE A 126 -3.16 -10.00 -6.87
CA ILE A 126 -2.74 -8.73 -7.47
C ILE A 126 -1.22 -8.71 -7.68
N ARG A 127 -0.45 -9.22 -6.71
CA ARG A 127 1.01 -9.34 -6.84
C ARG A 127 1.40 -10.24 -8.03
N TYR A 128 0.79 -11.42 -8.16
CA TYR A 128 1.06 -12.31 -9.29
C TYR A 128 0.67 -11.70 -10.64
N ALA A 129 -0.45 -10.98 -10.70
CA ALA A 129 -0.85 -10.23 -11.89
C ALA A 129 0.19 -9.16 -12.26
N CYS A 130 0.66 -8.38 -11.28
CA CYS A 130 1.72 -7.38 -11.49
C CYS A 130 3.03 -8.02 -11.97
N LEU A 131 3.45 -9.14 -11.38
CA LEU A 131 4.65 -9.87 -11.80
C LEU A 131 4.54 -10.35 -13.24
N TYR A 132 3.38 -10.90 -13.61
CA TYR A 132 3.11 -11.32 -14.99
C TYR A 132 3.25 -10.13 -15.96
N VAL A 133 2.58 -9.00 -15.69
CA VAL A 133 2.67 -7.80 -16.54
C VAL A 133 4.12 -7.35 -16.73
N THR A 134 4.89 -7.26 -15.64
CA THR A 134 6.31 -6.87 -15.69
C THR A 134 7.13 -7.86 -16.50
N SER A 135 6.95 -9.16 -16.30
CA SER A 135 7.68 -10.20 -17.05
C SER A 135 7.38 -10.15 -18.56
N ALA A 136 6.12 -9.93 -18.93
CA ALA A 136 5.70 -9.82 -20.32
C ALA A 136 6.30 -8.58 -20.99
N ILE A 137 6.24 -7.41 -20.34
CA ILE A 137 6.82 -6.17 -20.89
C ILE A 137 8.34 -6.29 -21.01
N ILE A 138 9.03 -6.89 -20.05
CA ILE A 138 10.47 -7.17 -20.13
C ILE A 138 10.78 -8.09 -21.32
N CYS A 139 9.98 -9.13 -21.54
CA CYS A 139 10.15 -10.02 -22.68
C CYS A 139 10.00 -9.27 -24.01
N VAL A 140 8.96 -8.43 -24.15
CA VAL A 140 8.74 -7.64 -25.36
C VAL A 140 9.86 -6.62 -25.56
N ALA A 141 10.29 -5.93 -24.50
CA ALA A 141 11.42 -5.00 -24.56
C ALA A 141 12.72 -5.69 -24.99
N PHE A 142 12.98 -6.89 -24.47
CA PHE A 142 14.12 -7.71 -24.88
C PHE A 142 14.03 -8.08 -26.36
N LEU A 143 12.87 -8.57 -26.82
CA LEU A 143 12.66 -8.91 -28.22
C LEU A 143 12.83 -7.68 -29.13
N SER A 144 12.17 -6.56 -28.84
CA SER A 144 12.30 -5.33 -29.62
C SER A 144 13.75 -4.84 -29.67
N THR A 145 14.49 -4.94 -28.56
CA THR A 145 15.92 -4.59 -28.52
C THR A 145 16.77 -5.55 -29.35
N LEU A 146 16.45 -6.86 -29.35
CA LEU A 146 17.13 -7.84 -30.18
C LEU A 146 16.93 -7.53 -31.67
N TYR A 147 15.69 -7.22 -32.08
CA TYR A 147 15.39 -6.81 -33.46
C TYR A 147 16.12 -5.52 -33.84
N LEU A 148 16.21 -4.56 -32.92
CA LEU A 148 16.99 -3.33 -33.13
C LEU A 148 18.48 -3.64 -33.39
N LEU A 149 19.08 -4.53 -32.60
CA LEU A 149 20.49 -4.92 -32.72
C LEU A 149 20.76 -5.71 -34.02
N VAL A 150 19.88 -6.65 -34.37
CA VAL A 150 19.99 -7.43 -35.62
C VAL A 150 19.92 -6.50 -36.84
N ASN A 151 19.09 -5.45 -36.76
CA ASN A 151 18.96 -4.44 -37.81
C ASN A 151 19.99 -3.30 -37.71
N ARG A 152 21.06 -3.49 -36.94
CA ARG A 152 22.18 -2.53 -36.78
C ARG A 152 21.75 -1.12 -36.36
N GLY A 153 20.60 -0.99 -35.68
CA GLY A 153 20.06 0.30 -35.23
C GLY A 153 19.38 1.15 -36.30
N TYR A 154 19.12 0.61 -37.49
CA TYR A 154 18.36 1.31 -38.55
C TYR A 154 16.84 1.28 -38.27
N VAL A 155 16.44 1.85 -37.13
CA VAL A 155 15.05 1.89 -36.66
C VAL A 155 14.77 3.27 -36.04
N GLU A 156 13.54 3.76 -36.19
CA GLU A 156 13.08 4.95 -35.49
C GLU A 156 12.99 4.72 -33.98
N GLY A 157 14.00 5.20 -33.23
CA GLY A 157 14.07 5.04 -31.78
C GLY A 157 12.92 5.70 -31.01
N LEU A 158 12.24 6.70 -31.60
CA LEU A 158 11.07 7.34 -30.99
C LEU A 158 9.90 6.37 -30.81
N ASN A 159 9.74 5.40 -31.72
CA ASN A 159 8.70 4.37 -31.61
C ASN A 159 8.93 3.45 -30.41
N MET A 160 10.17 3.36 -29.90
CA MET A 160 10.48 2.60 -28.69
C MET A 160 9.95 3.27 -27.41
N LEU A 161 9.66 4.59 -27.44
CA LEU A 161 9.03 5.28 -26.31
C LEU A 161 7.56 4.87 -26.13
N GLU A 162 6.93 4.36 -27.19
CA GLU A 162 5.57 3.83 -27.13
C GLU A 162 5.49 2.40 -26.59
N LEU A 163 6.62 1.77 -26.25
CA LEU A 163 6.66 0.38 -25.78
C LEU A 163 5.75 0.16 -24.58
N ASN A 164 5.79 1.04 -23.58
CA ASN A 164 4.90 0.90 -22.42
C ASN A 164 3.43 0.93 -22.88
N ARG A 165 3.00 1.99 -23.58
CA ARG A 165 1.59 2.15 -23.98
C ARG A 165 1.09 1.04 -24.90
N VAL A 166 1.82 0.75 -25.99
CA VAL A 166 1.36 -0.13 -27.07
C VAL A 166 1.63 -1.59 -26.73
N ALA A 167 2.85 -1.95 -26.32
CA ALA A 167 3.16 -3.35 -26.01
C ALA A 167 2.36 -3.85 -24.81
N GLY A 168 2.14 -3.00 -23.79
CA GLY A 168 1.31 -3.36 -22.65
C GLY A 168 -0.11 -3.76 -23.07
N VAL A 169 -0.79 -2.93 -23.87
CA VAL A 169 -2.18 -3.21 -24.27
C VAL A 169 -2.25 -4.43 -25.19
N VAL A 170 -1.26 -4.62 -26.06
CA VAL A 170 -1.24 -5.70 -27.05
C VAL A 170 -0.88 -7.06 -26.45
N TRP A 171 0.18 -7.12 -25.64
CA TRP A 171 0.73 -8.39 -25.15
C TRP A 171 0.17 -8.84 -23.81
N VAL A 172 -0.27 -7.90 -22.97
CA VAL A 172 -0.80 -8.20 -21.63
C VAL A 172 -2.32 -8.08 -21.59
N GLY A 173 -2.86 -7.06 -22.26
CA GLY A 173 -4.30 -6.81 -22.31
C GLY A 173 -4.79 -5.81 -21.26
N ARG A 174 -5.95 -5.20 -21.55
CA ARG A 174 -6.50 -4.05 -20.83
C ARG A 174 -6.87 -4.36 -19.37
N THR A 175 -7.39 -5.56 -19.10
CA THR A 175 -7.88 -5.94 -17.76
C THR A 175 -6.74 -6.06 -16.74
N LEU A 176 -5.64 -6.71 -17.11
CA LEU A 176 -4.49 -6.89 -16.21
C LEU A 176 -3.73 -5.57 -16.01
N LEU A 177 -3.65 -4.72 -17.05
CA LEU A 177 -3.13 -3.36 -16.92
C LEU A 177 -3.99 -2.49 -15.99
N PHE A 178 -5.32 -2.63 -16.05
CA PHE A 178 -6.23 -1.93 -15.14
C PHE A 178 -5.97 -2.33 -13.68
N VAL A 179 -5.88 -3.64 -13.41
CA VAL A 179 -5.59 -4.16 -12.06
C VAL A 179 -4.25 -3.63 -11.55
N ARG A 180 -3.22 -3.62 -12.41
CA ARG A 180 -1.89 -3.08 -12.06
C ARG A 180 -1.93 -1.59 -11.74
N GLY A 181 -2.59 -0.78 -12.58
CA GLY A 181 -2.75 0.66 -12.35
C GLY A 181 -3.56 0.97 -11.09
N LEU A 182 -4.60 0.18 -10.82
CA LEU A 182 -5.41 0.30 -9.60
C LEU A 182 -4.60 -0.06 -8.34
N ALA A 183 -3.74 -1.08 -8.40
CA ALA A 183 -2.83 -1.41 -7.32
C ALA A 183 -1.85 -0.25 -7.07
N ALA A 184 -1.28 0.34 -8.12
CA ALA A 184 -0.35 1.46 -8.00
C ALA A 184 -1.00 2.70 -7.35
N ILE A 185 -2.20 3.11 -7.80
CA ILE A 185 -2.89 4.27 -7.21
C ILE A 185 -3.30 3.99 -5.75
N SER A 186 -3.69 2.75 -5.43
CA SER A 186 -4.00 2.38 -4.04
C SER A 186 -2.77 2.50 -3.14
N LEU A 187 -1.60 2.03 -3.59
CA LEU A 187 -0.34 2.13 -2.85
C LEU A 187 0.13 3.59 -2.72
N LEU A 188 -0.09 4.41 -3.74
CA LEU A 188 0.26 5.83 -3.70
C LEU A 188 -0.70 6.65 -2.83
N SER A 189 -1.95 6.20 -2.69
CA SER A 189 -2.96 6.81 -1.83
C SER A 189 -2.77 6.47 -0.35
N THR A 190 -2.08 5.38 -0.03
CA THR A 190 -1.83 4.95 1.36
C THR A 190 -0.51 5.52 1.88
N GLN A 191 -0.54 6.14 3.06
CA GLN A 191 0.67 6.49 3.78
C GLN A 191 1.29 5.22 4.39
N VAL A 192 2.55 4.93 4.04
CA VAL A 192 3.29 3.82 4.65
C VAL A 192 3.76 4.26 6.03
N LEU A 193 3.16 3.69 7.08
CA LEU A 193 3.57 3.90 8.47
C LEU A 193 4.48 2.74 8.89
N THR A 194 5.60 3.06 9.52
CA THR A 194 6.49 2.07 10.11
C THR A 194 6.29 2.04 11.61
N LEU A 195 6.17 0.84 12.19
CA LEU A 195 6.14 0.68 13.64
C LEU A 195 7.57 0.81 14.16
N THR A 196 7.84 1.85 14.94
CA THR A 196 9.16 2.11 15.52
C THR A 196 9.08 2.14 17.04
N PRO A 197 10.08 1.59 17.75
CA PRO A 197 10.16 1.71 19.20
C PRO A 197 10.48 3.16 19.56
N VAL A 198 9.63 3.79 20.39
CA VAL A 198 9.82 5.12 20.96
C VAL A 198 9.92 4.96 22.48
N GLY A 199 11.15 4.89 23.00
CA GLY A 199 11.39 4.56 24.41
C GLY A 199 10.96 3.12 24.74
N TYR A 200 10.04 2.96 25.68
CA TYR A 200 9.47 1.66 26.09
C TYR A 200 8.14 1.33 25.38
N GLN A 201 7.70 2.15 24.42
CA GLN A 201 6.44 1.97 23.71
C GLN A 201 6.67 1.78 22.21
N TRP A 202 5.72 1.14 21.54
CA TRP A 202 5.69 1.04 20.09
C TRP A 202 4.75 2.09 19.53
N GLY A 203 5.26 2.95 18.64
CA GLY A 203 4.48 3.98 17.97
C GLY A 203 4.54 3.83 16.46
N PHE A 204 3.48 4.26 15.77
CA PHE A 204 3.52 4.45 14.32
C PHE A 204 4.21 5.78 14.03
N SER A 205 5.33 5.72 13.32
CA SER A 205 6.02 6.90 12.83
C SER A 205 5.98 6.95 11.31
N ASP A 206 5.89 8.18 10.79
CA ASP A 206 6.05 8.42 9.35
C ASP A 206 7.56 8.38 9.03
N PRO A 207 8.00 7.50 8.10
CA PRO A 207 9.37 7.46 7.63
C PRO A 207 9.89 8.82 7.12
N ARG A 208 9.01 9.73 6.68
CA ARG A 208 9.35 11.06 6.18
C ARG A 208 9.82 12.03 7.26
N VAL A 209 9.56 11.72 8.54
CA VAL A 209 9.86 12.57 9.70
C VAL A 209 11.06 12.02 10.49
N MET A 210 11.69 10.94 10.01
CA MET A 210 12.88 10.36 10.63
C MET A 210 14.01 11.39 10.63
N VAL A 211 14.49 11.75 11.82
CA VAL A 211 15.46 12.83 12.07
C VAL A 211 16.87 12.54 11.50
N ASP A 212 17.10 11.32 11.02
CA ASP A 212 18.39 10.86 10.49
C ASP A 212 18.24 10.21 9.09
N GLU A 213 17.44 10.83 8.21
CA GLU A 213 17.29 10.34 6.82
C GLU A 213 18.54 10.70 6.01
N THR A 214 19.25 9.67 5.52
CA THR A 214 20.40 9.88 4.64
C THR A 214 19.96 10.41 3.28
N ALA A 215 20.83 11.15 2.58
CA ALA A 215 20.55 11.63 1.22
C ALA A 215 20.22 10.48 0.23
N ILE A 216 20.76 9.30 0.49
CA ILE A 216 20.50 8.09 -0.31
C ILE A 216 19.05 7.62 -0.09
N ASP A 217 18.57 7.58 1.15
CA ASP A 217 17.21 7.15 1.48
C ASP A 217 16.15 8.10 0.91
N GLN A 218 16.41 9.41 1.00
CA GLN A 218 15.55 10.42 0.42
C GLN A 218 15.43 10.24 -1.11
N SER A 219 16.57 10.02 -1.80
CA SER A 219 16.60 9.81 -3.25
C SER A 219 15.85 8.53 -3.66
N MET A 220 16.02 7.45 -2.90
CA MET A 220 15.34 6.17 -3.12
C MET A 220 13.82 6.32 -2.96
N ARG A 221 13.37 7.12 -1.98
CA ARG A 221 11.95 7.41 -1.78
C ARG A 221 11.34 8.16 -2.96
N PHE A 222 12.02 9.20 -3.44
CA PHE A 222 11.59 9.93 -4.64
C PHE A 222 11.56 9.02 -5.86
N PHE A 223 12.58 8.18 -6.05
CA PHE A 223 12.63 7.23 -7.16
C PHE A 223 11.47 6.22 -7.11
N LYS A 224 11.20 5.62 -5.95
CA LYS A 224 10.05 4.72 -5.76
C LYS A 224 8.72 5.42 -6.04
N THR A 225 8.57 6.66 -5.59
CA THR A 225 7.36 7.47 -5.82
C THR A 225 7.17 7.78 -7.31
N PHE A 226 8.24 8.18 -8.00
CA PHE A 226 8.23 8.46 -9.43
C PHE A 226 7.92 7.20 -10.25
N LEU A 227 8.55 6.08 -9.91
CA LEU A 227 8.27 4.78 -10.51
C LEU A 227 6.81 4.38 -10.30
N ALA A 228 6.30 4.48 -9.07
CA ALA A 228 4.90 4.18 -8.75
C ALA A 228 3.93 5.11 -9.49
N ALA A 229 4.24 6.39 -9.65
CA ALA A 229 3.46 7.32 -10.47
C ALA A 229 3.45 6.91 -11.95
N GLY A 230 4.58 6.41 -12.46
CA GLY A 230 4.67 5.78 -13.78
C GLY A 230 3.75 4.57 -13.90
N GLU A 231 3.61 3.75 -12.86
CA GLU A 231 2.68 2.62 -12.84
C GLU A 231 1.19 3.04 -12.80
N VAL A 232 0.88 4.26 -12.32
CA VAL A 232 -0.49 4.80 -12.40
C VAL A 232 -0.86 5.17 -13.84
N SER A 233 0.12 5.48 -14.70
CA SER A 233 -0.14 5.87 -16.10
C SER A 233 -0.88 4.78 -16.91
N TRP A 234 -0.72 3.50 -16.53
CA TRP A 234 -1.47 2.37 -17.09
C TRP A 234 -2.98 2.55 -16.98
N LEU A 235 -3.44 3.09 -15.86
CA LEU A 235 -4.86 3.37 -15.64
C LEU A 235 -5.37 4.40 -16.64
N GLY A 236 -4.58 5.45 -16.90
CA GLY A 236 -4.90 6.48 -17.89
C GLY A 236 -5.00 5.92 -19.30
N PHE A 237 -4.09 5.02 -19.70
CA PHE A 237 -4.14 4.36 -21.00
C PHE A 237 -5.39 3.50 -21.16
N VAL A 238 -5.70 2.65 -20.17
CA VAL A 238 -6.88 1.78 -20.22
C VAL A 238 -8.16 2.61 -20.22
N LEU A 239 -8.26 3.64 -19.38
CA LEU A 239 -9.46 4.49 -19.35
C LEU A 239 -9.65 5.24 -20.66
N SER A 240 -8.59 5.81 -21.23
CA SER A 240 -8.67 6.47 -22.55
C SER A 240 -9.18 5.52 -23.64
N ASP A 241 -8.73 4.27 -23.60
CA ASP A 241 -9.08 3.22 -24.55
C ASP A 241 -10.46 2.58 -24.31
N MET A 242 -11.03 2.71 -23.11
CA MET A 242 -12.44 2.37 -22.83
C MET A 242 -13.38 3.51 -23.21
N LEU A 243 -12.98 4.75 -22.89
CA LEU A 243 -13.74 5.96 -23.19
C LEU A 243 -13.85 6.21 -24.69
N ILE A 244 -12.91 5.67 -25.50
CA ILE A 244 -12.96 5.75 -26.96
C ILE A 244 -14.26 5.20 -27.56
N VAL A 245 -14.89 4.22 -26.90
CA VAL A 245 -16.18 3.61 -27.29
C VAL A 245 -17.36 4.55 -27.01
N VAL A 246 -17.20 5.50 -26.09
CA VAL A 246 -18.26 6.45 -25.74
C VAL A 246 -18.08 7.78 -26.48
N THR A 247 -16.84 8.22 -26.67
CA THR A 247 -16.49 9.54 -27.23
C THR A 247 -16.30 9.55 -28.75
N HIS A 248 -16.88 8.58 -29.47
CA HIS A 248 -16.79 8.32 -30.93
C HIS A 248 -16.50 9.54 -31.85
N GLN A 249 -17.04 10.72 -31.54
CA GLN A 249 -16.98 11.93 -32.36
C GLN A 249 -15.69 12.77 -32.26
N TYR A 250 -14.87 12.63 -31.20
CA TYR A 250 -13.57 13.34 -31.08
C TYR A 250 -12.37 12.46 -31.44
N THR A 251 -12.54 11.14 -31.41
CA THR A 251 -11.51 10.15 -31.79
C THR A 251 -11.30 10.08 -33.30
N THR A 252 -12.33 10.37 -34.10
CA THR A 252 -12.25 10.38 -35.56
C THR A 252 -11.13 11.30 -36.07
N ALA A 253 -10.88 12.46 -35.46
CA ALA A 253 -9.77 13.34 -35.86
C ALA A 253 -8.38 12.68 -35.67
N TYR A 254 -8.22 11.83 -34.65
CA TYR A 254 -6.98 11.07 -34.42
C TYR A 254 -6.89 9.85 -35.35
N MET A 255 -8.00 9.13 -35.56
CA MET A 255 -8.10 8.01 -36.51
C MET A 255 -7.89 8.45 -37.96
N PHE A 256 -8.39 9.62 -38.37
CA PHE A 256 -8.18 10.15 -39.73
C PHE A 256 -6.71 10.50 -39.98
N LYS A 257 -6.01 11.08 -38.99
CA LYS A 257 -4.55 11.29 -39.08
C LYS A 257 -3.79 9.97 -39.17
N CYS A 258 -4.12 8.99 -38.33
CA CYS A 258 -3.50 7.66 -38.39
C CYS A 258 -3.82 6.92 -39.71
N HIS A 259 -5.04 7.02 -40.24
CA HIS A 259 -5.43 6.36 -41.49
C HIS A 259 -4.70 6.94 -42.70
N PHE A 260 -4.53 8.27 -42.76
CA PHE A 260 -3.73 8.91 -43.81
C PHE A 260 -2.23 8.62 -43.66
N MET A 261 -1.73 8.51 -42.42
CA MET A 261 -0.33 8.17 -42.14
C MET A 261 -0.03 6.69 -42.48
N VAL A 262 -0.94 5.76 -42.20
CA VAL A 262 -0.84 4.35 -42.60
C VAL A 262 -0.85 4.20 -44.13
N TRP A 263 -1.60 5.04 -44.85
CA TRP A 263 -1.55 5.10 -46.32
C TRP A 263 -0.22 5.67 -46.86
N ALA A 264 0.50 6.46 -46.06
CA ALA A 264 1.80 7.04 -46.43
C ALA A 264 2.99 6.16 -46.05
N VAL A 265 2.81 5.19 -45.15
CA VAL A 265 3.88 4.30 -44.65
C VAL A 265 3.82 2.95 -45.36
N TYR A 266 4.70 2.78 -46.35
CA TYR A 266 4.83 1.55 -47.12
C TYR A 266 5.54 0.41 -46.38
N TYR A 267 6.32 0.75 -45.34
CA TYR A 267 7.18 -0.19 -44.61
C TYR A 267 7.11 0.05 -43.11
N ILE A 268 7.00 -1.02 -42.32
CA ILE A 268 7.13 -0.99 -40.86
C ILE A 268 8.46 -1.61 -40.44
N ASP A 269 9.17 -0.96 -39.52
CA ASP A 269 10.40 -1.53 -38.98
C ASP A 269 10.09 -2.76 -38.08
N PRO A 270 10.97 -3.78 -38.06
CA PRO A 270 10.69 -5.01 -37.31
C PRO A 270 10.53 -4.83 -35.79
N ALA A 271 11.19 -3.82 -35.19
CA ALA A 271 11.06 -3.58 -33.75
C ALA A 271 9.70 -2.98 -33.39
N SER A 272 9.17 -2.04 -34.19
CA SER A 272 7.80 -1.52 -34.07
C SER A 272 6.76 -2.59 -34.38
N ALA A 273 7.05 -3.52 -35.30
CA ALA A 273 6.18 -4.67 -35.57
C ALA A 273 6.02 -5.56 -34.32
N VAL A 274 7.12 -5.86 -33.62
CA VAL A 274 7.10 -6.64 -32.36
C VAL A 274 6.30 -5.93 -31.26
N ILE A 275 6.49 -4.62 -31.09
CA ILE A 275 5.69 -3.81 -30.14
C ILE A 275 4.20 -3.93 -30.46
N ASN A 276 3.85 -3.96 -31.75
CA ASN A 276 2.48 -4.10 -32.24
C ASN A 276 1.95 -5.55 -32.22
N GLY A 277 2.72 -6.54 -31.76
CA GLY A 277 2.30 -7.93 -31.63
C GLY A 277 2.52 -8.78 -32.88
N MET A 278 3.35 -8.32 -33.82
CA MET A 278 3.74 -9.06 -35.01
C MET A 278 5.19 -9.52 -34.89
N LEU A 279 5.41 -10.82 -34.92
CA LEU A 279 6.75 -11.42 -34.98
C LEU A 279 7.10 -11.70 -36.44
N SER A 280 8.14 -11.04 -36.97
CA SER A 280 8.57 -11.23 -38.35
C SER A 280 9.93 -11.90 -38.45
N ILE A 281 10.07 -12.82 -39.40
CA ILE A 281 11.35 -13.44 -39.75
C ILE A 281 11.49 -13.39 -41.27
N GLN A 282 12.60 -12.83 -41.74
CA GLN A 282 12.92 -12.79 -43.16
C GLN A 282 13.82 -13.97 -43.52
N VAL A 283 13.36 -14.84 -44.43
CA VAL A 283 14.17 -15.93 -44.99
C VAL A 283 14.35 -15.68 -46.48
N LYS A 284 15.56 -15.28 -46.89
CA LYS A 284 15.88 -14.87 -48.27
C LYS A 284 14.97 -13.72 -48.74
N ASN A 285 13.98 -14.01 -49.60
CA ASN A 285 13.03 -13.04 -50.16
C ASN A 285 11.63 -13.15 -49.57
N THR A 286 11.40 -14.07 -48.63
CA THR A 286 10.07 -14.31 -48.08
C THR A 286 10.04 -13.87 -46.62
N PHE A 287 9.07 -13.03 -46.27
CA PHE A 287 8.78 -12.63 -44.90
C PHE A 287 7.70 -13.54 -44.31
N TYR A 288 8.01 -14.17 -43.19
CA TYR A 288 7.06 -14.89 -42.35
C TYR A 288 6.67 -13.99 -41.19
N ILE A 289 5.39 -13.64 -41.08
CA ILE A 289 4.88 -12.70 -40.08
C ILE A 289 3.81 -13.41 -39.27
N PHE A 290 4.08 -13.66 -37.99
CA PHE A 290 3.12 -14.22 -37.06
C PHE A 290 2.47 -13.11 -36.24
N ASP A 291 1.16 -12.93 -36.43
CA ASP A 291 0.35 -12.01 -35.63
C ASP A 291 -0.16 -12.75 -34.39
N VAL A 292 0.36 -12.34 -33.23
CA VAL A 292 0.05 -12.92 -31.92
C VAL A 292 -1.40 -12.62 -31.50
N LYS A 293 -2.00 -11.53 -31.99
CA LYS A 293 -3.37 -11.14 -31.63
C LYS A 293 -4.40 -12.04 -32.31
N VAL A 294 -4.17 -12.34 -33.58
CA VAL A 294 -5.10 -13.10 -34.42
C VAL A 294 -4.71 -14.58 -34.51
N TRP A 295 -3.54 -14.95 -33.97
CA TRP A 295 -2.94 -16.29 -34.08
C TRP A 295 -2.80 -16.74 -35.54
N ARG A 296 -2.42 -15.82 -36.43
CA ARG A 296 -2.30 -16.07 -37.87
C ARG A 296 -0.88 -15.85 -38.35
N LEU A 297 -0.43 -16.74 -39.23
CA LEU A 297 0.83 -16.61 -39.96
C LEU A 297 0.54 -16.08 -41.36
N PHE A 298 1.17 -14.97 -41.70
CA PHE A 298 1.18 -14.38 -43.03
C PHE A 298 2.53 -14.61 -43.68
N VAL A 299 2.52 -14.84 -45.00
CA VAL A 299 3.73 -15.07 -45.78
C VAL A 299 3.70 -14.10 -46.94
N ILE A 300 4.69 -13.22 -47.02
CA ILE A 300 4.83 -12.23 -48.08
C ILE A 300 6.10 -12.55 -48.86
N ASP A 301 5.96 -12.81 -50.16
CA ASP A 301 7.11 -13.04 -51.04
C ASP A 301 7.46 -11.76 -51.78
N GLU A 302 8.65 -11.23 -51.53
CA GLU A 302 9.07 -9.96 -52.12
C GLU A 302 9.81 -10.23 -53.45
N PRO A 303 9.42 -9.60 -54.57
CA PRO A 303 10.06 -9.86 -55.86
C PRO A 303 11.50 -9.35 -55.90
N ASN A 304 12.44 -10.18 -56.42
CA ASN A 304 13.88 -9.89 -56.53
C ASN A 304 14.19 -8.53 -57.19
N LEU A 305 13.33 -8.07 -58.11
CA LEU A 305 13.47 -6.79 -58.81
C LEU A 305 13.27 -5.58 -57.89
N LYS A 306 12.32 -5.65 -56.94
CA LYS A 306 12.03 -4.58 -55.95
C LYS A 306 13.22 -4.44 -54.99
N ARG A 307 13.76 -5.58 -54.55
CA ARG A 307 14.97 -5.66 -53.71
C ARG A 307 16.22 -5.08 -54.38
N LYS A 308 16.44 -5.42 -55.65
CA LYS A 308 17.59 -4.90 -56.42
C LYS A 308 17.50 -3.38 -56.57
N ARG A 309 16.30 -2.85 -56.82
CA ARG A 309 16.05 -1.40 -56.89
C ARG A 309 16.37 -0.68 -55.58
N LEU A 310 15.92 -1.22 -54.44
CA LEU A 310 16.22 -0.65 -53.11
C LEU A 310 17.72 -0.69 -52.77
N HIS A 311 18.43 -1.73 -53.22
CA HIS A 311 19.87 -1.82 -53.09
C HIS A 311 20.60 -0.79 -53.97
N ASP A 312 20.14 -0.59 -55.21
CA ASP A 312 20.70 0.37 -56.16
C ASP A 312 20.43 1.83 -55.73
N GLU A 313 19.31 2.08 -55.04
CA GLU A 313 18.95 3.38 -54.43
C GLU A 313 19.65 3.65 -53.09
N GLY A 314 20.42 2.69 -52.55
CA GLY A 314 21.15 2.84 -51.28
C GLY A 314 20.26 2.79 -50.03
N ALA A 315 18.98 2.43 -50.16
CA ALA A 315 18.01 2.37 -49.07
C ALA A 315 18.10 1.06 -48.27
N VAL A 316 19.28 0.75 -47.73
CA VAL A 316 19.58 -0.52 -47.06
C VAL A 316 18.68 -0.80 -45.85
N HIS A 317 18.22 0.25 -45.17
CA HIS A 317 17.29 0.13 -44.03
C HIS A 317 15.91 -0.44 -44.42
N LEU A 318 15.45 -0.21 -45.65
CA LEU A 318 14.16 -0.71 -46.14
C LEU A 318 14.19 -2.20 -46.50
N LEU A 319 15.37 -2.76 -46.77
CA LEU A 319 15.53 -4.19 -47.08
C LEU A 319 15.19 -5.11 -45.90
N GLN A 320 15.22 -4.56 -44.69
CA GLN A 320 14.89 -5.26 -43.44
C GLN A 320 13.51 -4.88 -42.90
N ALA A 321 12.86 -3.87 -43.48
CA ALA A 321 11.54 -3.43 -43.08
C ALA A 321 10.45 -4.31 -43.71
N ILE A 322 9.34 -4.49 -43.00
CA ILE A 322 8.22 -5.31 -43.46
C ILE A 322 7.34 -4.46 -44.39
N PRO A 323 7.10 -4.88 -45.64
CA PRO A 323 6.20 -4.17 -46.54
C PRO A 323 4.74 -4.32 -46.08
N LEU A 324 4.00 -3.20 -45.99
CA LEU A 324 2.60 -3.16 -45.57
C LEU A 324 1.60 -3.16 -46.75
N THR A 325 2.09 -2.95 -47.98
CA THR A 325 1.32 -2.93 -49.22
C THR A 325 2.10 -3.64 -50.34
N ASP A 326 1.38 -4.22 -51.31
CA ASP A 326 1.96 -4.74 -52.56
C ASP A 326 2.60 -3.61 -53.41
#